data_AF-A0A848ITS8-F1
#
_entry.id   AF-A0A848ITS8-F1
#
_cell.length_a   1.000
_cell.length_b   1.000
_cell.length_c   1.000
_cell.angle_alpha   90.00
_cell.angle_beta   90.00
_cell.angle_gamma   90.00
#
_symmetry.space_group_name_H-M   'P 1'
#
loop_
_entity.id
_entity.type
_entity.pdbx_description
1 polymer ?
#
loop_
_entity_poly.entity_id
_entity_poly.type
_entity_poly.pdbx_seq_one_letter_code
_entity_poly.pdbx_strand_id
1 'polypeptide(L)'
;MKYLILIFIVLCGCSPSNTPKFNIEVFNSNQMYLDLMEEYDMNMDTLMFEDENYVISGSCNGEWGGSIKFKEKKDNSVYACEATCPVSVDKIDNIYYLSTTLAHGNGFSRIFKILEPSSMEKYILPEPELMDDGTLGYYIGDTESKSSLGRTTILDTTQILIISTFPYNKDLFYITTDFKNTWLSRVVNGRFEHLKKILDFEIISYEPMLVHSSNGSRLSVFYNESKRGLIKITGNNIDVVLIEKHNYETNN
;
A
#
# COMPACT_ATOMS: atom_id res chain seq x y z
N MET A 1 16.72 -50.23 44.46
CA MET A 1 16.80 -49.05 43.56
C MET A 1 15.38 -48.63 43.21
N LYS A 2 14.91 -47.48 43.67
CA LYS A 2 13.63 -46.88 43.26
C LYS A 2 13.93 -45.89 42.13
N TYR A 3 13.39 -46.12 40.94
CA TYR A 3 13.48 -45.17 39.83
C TYR A 3 12.38 -44.11 39.98
N LEU A 4 12.78 -42.86 40.10
CA LEU A 4 11.91 -41.69 40.09
C LEU A 4 11.73 -41.28 38.61
N ILE A 5 10.54 -41.51 38.05
CA ILE A 5 10.19 -41.03 36.71
C ILE A 5 9.70 -39.58 36.86
N LEU A 6 10.50 -38.63 36.39
CA LEU A 6 10.14 -37.22 36.32
C LEU A 6 9.37 -36.98 35.00
N ILE A 7 8.06 -36.77 35.08
CA ILE A 7 7.24 -36.37 33.94
C ILE A 7 7.36 -34.85 33.78
N PHE A 8 8.06 -34.41 32.73
CA PHE A 8 8.07 -33.01 32.30
C PHE A 8 6.74 -32.71 31.61
N ILE A 9 5.82 -32.07 32.33
CA ILE A 9 4.64 -31.45 31.73
C ILE A 9 5.12 -30.17 31.05
N VAL A 10 5.29 -30.21 29.73
CA VAL A 10 5.47 -29.01 28.91
C VAL A 10 4.13 -28.28 28.92
N LEU A 11 4.03 -27.26 29.77
CA LEU A 11 2.93 -26.30 29.72
C LEU A 11 3.11 -25.47 28.44
N CYS A 12 2.43 -25.88 27.37
CA CYS A 12 2.17 -25.00 26.23
C CYS A 12 1.35 -23.82 26.75
N GLY A 13 2.02 -22.71 27.08
CA GLY A 13 1.38 -21.42 27.26
C GLY A 13 0.82 -20.97 25.92
N CYS A 14 -0.45 -21.27 25.65
CA CYS A 14 -1.23 -20.48 24.71
C CYS A 14 -1.38 -19.08 25.31
N SER A 15 -0.47 -18.18 24.98
CA SER A 15 -0.70 -16.76 25.18
C SER A 15 -1.97 -16.40 24.40
N PRO A 16 -2.98 -15.75 25.01
CA PRO A 16 -4.12 -15.24 24.26
C PRO A 16 -3.57 -14.33 23.15
N SER A 17 -4.01 -14.56 21.90
CA SER A 17 -3.60 -13.70 20.80
C SER A 17 -4.10 -12.30 21.10
N ASN A 18 -3.20 -11.39 21.45
CA ASN A 18 -3.47 -9.96 21.63
C ASN A 18 -3.72 -9.32 20.26
N THR A 19 -4.69 -9.82 19.49
CA THR A 19 -5.10 -9.21 18.24
C THR A 19 -5.74 -7.88 18.57
N PRO A 20 -5.23 -6.75 18.04
CA PRO A 20 -5.80 -5.45 18.34
C PRO A 20 -7.27 -5.39 17.93
N LYS A 21 -8.08 -4.67 18.71
CA LYS A 21 -9.50 -4.46 18.38
C LYS A 21 -9.63 -3.27 17.43
N PHE A 22 -10.21 -3.53 16.27
CA PHE A 22 -10.54 -2.52 15.27
C PHE A 22 -12.05 -2.26 15.21
N ASN A 23 -12.40 -0.98 15.21
CA ASN A 23 -13.76 -0.52 14.98
C ASN A 23 -13.93 -0.33 13.47
N ILE A 24 -14.91 -1.03 12.90
CA ILE A 24 -15.15 -0.99 11.45
C ILE A 24 -16.61 -0.65 11.26
N GLU A 25 -16.88 0.48 10.60
CA GLU A 25 -18.21 0.95 10.29
C GLU A 25 -18.35 1.11 8.77
N VAL A 26 -19.52 0.75 8.25
CA VAL A 26 -19.83 0.84 6.82
C VAL A 26 -21.04 1.75 6.65
N PHE A 27 -20.87 2.81 5.88
CA PHE A 27 -21.86 3.84 5.63
C PHE A 27 -22.28 3.82 4.17
N ASN A 28 -23.56 4.13 3.92
CA ASN A 28 -24.05 4.45 2.58
C ASN A 28 -24.46 5.94 2.61
N SER A 29 -23.57 6.83 2.16
CA SER A 29 -23.76 8.28 2.29
C SER A 29 -22.98 9.07 1.24
N ASN A 30 -23.71 9.63 0.27
CA ASN A 30 -23.12 10.52 -0.75
C ASN A 30 -22.56 11.81 -0.12
N GLN A 31 -23.20 12.35 0.92
CA GLN A 31 -22.74 13.58 1.58
C GLN A 31 -21.41 13.35 2.29
N MET A 32 -21.31 12.27 3.08
CA MET A 32 -20.06 11.95 3.79
C MET A 32 -18.91 11.68 2.82
N TYR A 33 -19.19 11.08 1.66
CA TYR A 33 -18.20 10.93 0.61
C TYR A 33 -17.69 12.28 0.11
N LEU A 34 -18.59 13.23 -0.20
CA LEU A 34 -18.22 14.57 -0.67
C LEU A 34 -17.42 15.35 0.38
N ASP A 35 -17.87 15.32 1.64
CA ASP A 35 -17.20 16.02 2.75
C ASP A 35 -15.75 15.53 2.92
N LEU A 36 -15.52 14.22 2.78
CA LEU A 36 -14.19 13.63 2.89
C LEU A 36 -13.31 13.89 1.67
N MET A 37 -13.89 13.94 0.47
CA MET A 37 -13.17 14.33 -0.74
C MET A 37 -12.70 15.79 -0.67
N GLU A 38 -13.52 16.68 -0.10
CA GLU A 38 -13.16 18.09 0.12
C GLU A 38 -12.12 18.24 1.24
N GLU A 39 -12.24 17.50 2.36
CA GLU A 39 -11.29 17.54 3.49
C GLU A 39 -9.85 17.20 3.06
N TYR A 40 -9.67 16.27 2.11
CA TYR A 40 -8.36 15.71 1.77
C TYR A 40 -7.65 16.38 0.60
N ASP A 41 -8.22 17.41 -0.04
CA ASP A 41 -7.67 18.10 -1.22
C ASP A 41 -6.89 17.15 -2.15
N MET A 42 -7.65 16.24 -2.77
CA MET A 42 -7.15 15.09 -3.52
C MET A 42 -6.42 15.51 -4.80
N ASN A 43 -5.21 16.03 -4.65
CA ASN A 43 -4.28 16.26 -5.75
C ASN A 43 -3.42 15.01 -5.93
N MET A 44 -3.35 14.49 -7.17
CA MET A 44 -2.41 13.44 -7.55
C MET A 44 -1.00 14.00 -7.55
N ASP A 45 -0.40 14.16 -6.36
CA ASP A 45 1.03 14.34 -6.27
C ASP A 45 1.70 12.96 -6.36
N THR A 46 2.82 12.90 -7.07
CA THR A 46 3.70 11.72 -7.07
C THR A 46 4.32 11.48 -5.68
N LEU A 47 4.20 12.46 -4.77
CA LEU A 47 4.62 12.38 -3.38
C LEU A 47 3.86 11.27 -2.63
N MET A 48 4.57 10.24 -2.23
CA MET A 48 4.02 9.12 -1.46
C MET A 48 4.27 9.28 0.03
N PHE A 49 5.41 9.85 0.42
CA PHE A 49 5.81 10.01 1.80
C PHE A 49 6.95 11.03 1.91
N GLU A 50 7.05 11.69 3.06
CA GLU A 50 8.14 12.60 3.37
C GLU A 50 8.51 12.49 4.85
N ASP A 51 9.81 12.50 5.14
CA ASP A 51 10.32 12.66 6.50
C ASP A 51 11.48 13.64 6.55
N GLU A 52 12.18 13.70 7.68
CA GLU A 52 13.31 14.62 7.89
C GLU A 52 14.46 14.46 6.87
N ASN A 53 14.64 13.27 6.28
CA ASN A 53 15.78 12.95 5.43
C ASN A 53 15.40 12.81 3.95
N TYR A 54 14.18 12.33 3.65
CA TYR A 54 13.79 11.96 2.29
C TYR A 54 12.45 12.55 1.87
N VAL A 55 12.38 12.89 0.57
CA VAL A 55 11.13 13.05 -0.17
C VAL A 55 10.97 11.80 -1.03
N ILE A 56 9.85 11.10 -0.91
CA ILE A 56 9.63 9.81 -1.55
C ILE A 56 8.52 9.92 -2.58
N SER A 57 8.81 9.54 -3.82
CA SER A 57 7.82 9.52 -4.90
C SER A 57 7.76 8.19 -5.62
N GLY A 58 6.58 7.89 -6.19
CA GLY A 58 6.30 6.65 -6.90
C GLY A 58 5.90 6.89 -8.35
N SER A 59 6.09 5.86 -9.17
CA SER A 59 5.59 5.77 -10.55
C SER A 59 4.95 4.42 -10.81
N CYS A 60 3.90 4.42 -11.64
CA CYS A 60 3.17 3.23 -12.07
C CYS A 60 2.97 3.32 -13.58
N ASN A 61 3.53 2.36 -14.30
CA ASN A 61 3.32 2.16 -15.73
C ASN A 61 2.71 0.77 -15.94
N GLY A 62 1.78 0.35 -15.09
CA GLY A 62 1.10 -0.95 -15.18
C GLY A 62 2.06 -2.14 -15.29
N GLU A 63 1.85 -2.96 -16.32
CA GLU A 63 2.71 -4.14 -16.61
C GLU A 63 4.12 -3.76 -17.09
N TRP A 64 4.31 -2.50 -17.50
CA TRP A 64 5.58 -1.98 -18.02
C TRP A 64 6.50 -1.42 -16.93
N GLY A 65 6.04 -1.47 -15.67
CA GLY A 65 6.87 -1.27 -14.49
C GLY A 65 6.41 -0.14 -13.60
N GLY A 66 7.33 0.35 -12.80
CA GLY A 66 7.12 1.36 -11.79
C GLY A 66 8.33 1.41 -10.88
N SER A 67 8.47 2.51 -10.16
CA SER A 67 9.61 2.73 -9.27
C SER A 67 9.16 3.40 -8.00
N ILE A 68 9.96 3.19 -6.96
CA ILE A 68 10.02 4.09 -5.82
C ILE A 68 11.32 4.89 -5.91
N LYS A 69 11.25 6.19 -5.66
CA LYS A 69 12.39 7.11 -5.68
C LYS A 69 12.48 7.80 -4.32
N PHE A 70 13.62 7.64 -3.67
CA PHE A 70 13.97 8.30 -2.41
C PHE A 70 14.96 9.42 -2.73
N LYS A 71 14.48 10.67 -2.69
CA LYS A 71 15.33 11.86 -2.86
C LYS A 71 15.83 12.32 -1.51
N GLU A 72 17.13 12.20 -1.27
CA GLU A 72 17.78 12.69 -0.06
C GLU A 72 17.76 14.22 -0.04
N LYS A 73 17.25 14.81 1.04
CA LYS A 73 17.09 16.28 1.16
C LYS A 73 18.42 17.00 1.29
N LYS A 74 19.43 16.33 1.85
CA LYS A 74 20.73 16.92 2.17
C LYS A 74 21.54 17.27 0.92
N ASP A 75 21.62 16.35 -0.04
CA ASP A 75 22.48 16.48 -1.23
C ASP A 75 21.71 16.33 -2.56
N ASN A 76 20.40 16.11 -2.51
CA ASN A 76 19.53 15.82 -3.65
C ASN A 76 19.86 14.53 -4.41
N SER A 77 20.67 13.63 -3.86
CA SER A 77 20.86 12.29 -4.43
C SER A 77 19.53 11.53 -4.44
N VAL A 78 19.22 10.88 -5.56
CA VAL A 78 18.02 10.05 -5.71
C VAL A 78 18.45 8.60 -5.74
N TYR A 79 17.84 7.79 -4.89
CA TYR A 79 18.03 6.34 -4.84
C TYR A 79 16.72 5.67 -5.21
N ALA A 80 16.76 4.63 -6.04
CA ALA A 80 15.56 3.99 -6.54
C ALA A 80 15.68 2.47 -6.58
N CYS A 81 14.53 1.82 -6.47
CA CYS A 81 14.36 0.43 -6.84
C CYS A 81 13.04 0.26 -7.58
N GLU A 82 12.93 -0.86 -8.29
CA GLU A 82 11.71 -1.29 -8.96
C GLU A 82 10.56 -1.34 -7.94
N ALA A 83 9.38 -0.84 -8.31
CA ALA A 83 8.17 -0.94 -7.52
C ALA A 83 6.95 -0.85 -8.45
N THR A 84 6.46 -1.98 -8.93
CA THR A 84 5.30 -1.98 -9.85
C THR A 84 4.06 -1.47 -9.14
N CYS A 85 3.65 -0.26 -9.49
CA CYS A 85 2.45 0.41 -8.97
C CYS A 85 2.45 0.49 -7.43
N PRO A 86 3.31 1.37 -6.88
CA PRO A 86 3.45 1.53 -5.45
C PRO A 86 2.19 2.17 -4.87
N VAL A 87 1.69 1.59 -3.78
CA VAL A 87 0.44 1.98 -3.12
C VAL A 87 0.72 2.88 -1.92
N SER A 88 1.70 2.54 -1.10
CA SER A 88 2.11 3.34 0.05
C SER A 88 3.60 3.23 0.35
N VAL A 89 4.08 4.19 1.12
CA VAL A 89 5.28 4.02 1.95
C VAL A 89 4.92 4.33 3.40
N ASP A 90 5.20 3.37 4.28
CA ASP A 90 4.98 3.47 5.72
C ASP A 90 6.33 3.36 6.45
N LYS A 91 6.55 4.18 7.48
CA LYS A 91 7.78 4.14 8.29
C LYS A 91 7.48 3.70 9.73
N ILE A 92 8.14 2.63 10.19
CA ILE A 92 8.06 2.14 11.57
C ILE A 92 9.46 1.89 12.10
N ASP A 93 9.80 2.47 13.26
CA ASP A 93 11.09 2.28 13.92
C ASP A 93 12.29 2.45 12.94
N ASN A 94 12.26 3.51 12.13
CA ASN A 94 13.23 3.87 11.07
C ASN A 94 13.32 2.93 9.86
N ILE A 95 12.38 2.01 9.72
CA ILE A 95 12.31 1.09 8.58
C ILE A 95 11.17 1.52 7.68
N TYR A 96 11.43 1.63 6.38
CA TYR A 96 10.39 1.86 5.39
C TYR A 96 9.81 0.53 4.91
N TYR A 97 8.50 0.52 4.76
CA TYR A 97 7.73 -0.57 4.18
C TYR A 97 6.99 -0.02 2.97
N LEU A 98 7.33 -0.56 1.82
CA LEU A 98 6.75 -0.20 0.54
C LEU A 98 5.76 -1.28 0.14
N SER A 99 4.50 -0.90 -0.01
CA SER A 99 3.45 -1.77 -0.52
C SER A 99 3.22 -1.49 -1.99
N THR A 100 3.14 -2.53 -2.82
CA THR A 100 2.88 -2.40 -4.25
C THR A 100 1.78 -3.36 -4.67
N THR A 101 0.97 -2.97 -5.66
CA THR A 101 -0.16 -3.75 -6.16
C THR A 101 -0.32 -3.51 -7.65
N LEU A 102 -0.39 -4.59 -8.45
CA LEU A 102 -0.87 -4.53 -9.82
C LEU A 102 -2.15 -5.36 -9.95
N ALA A 103 -3.24 -4.72 -10.35
CA ALA A 103 -4.55 -5.36 -10.53
C ALA A 103 -4.72 -6.06 -11.88
N HIS A 104 -3.72 -6.03 -12.77
CA HIS A 104 -3.74 -6.74 -14.05
C HIS A 104 -3.50 -8.25 -13.91
N GLY A 105 -3.97 -9.02 -14.89
CA GLY A 105 -3.85 -10.47 -14.91
C GLY A 105 -4.53 -11.13 -13.70
N ASN A 106 -3.78 -11.95 -12.96
CA ASN A 106 -4.26 -12.60 -11.73
C ASN A 106 -4.18 -11.71 -10.49
N GLY A 107 -3.75 -10.46 -10.63
CA GLY A 107 -3.42 -9.59 -9.52
C GLY A 107 -2.18 -10.03 -8.77
N PHE A 108 -1.33 -9.10 -8.40
CA PHE A 108 -0.24 -9.37 -7.46
C PHE A 108 0.03 -8.20 -6.54
N SER A 109 0.50 -8.53 -5.35
CA SER A 109 0.96 -7.56 -4.37
C SER A 109 2.32 -7.96 -3.83
N ARG A 110 3.15 -6.95 -3.58
CA ARG A 110 4.44 -7.13 -2.92
C ARG A 110 4.59 -6.15 -1.77
N ILE A 111 5.33 -6.57 -0.76
CA ILE A 111 5.76 -5.69 0.33
C ILE A 111 7.26 -5.79 0.44
N PHE A 112 7.93 -4.65 0.35
CA PHE A 112 9.36 -4.52 0.51
C PHE A 112 9.70 -3.80 1.80
N LYS A 113 10.75 -4.27 2.46
CA LYS A 113 11.40 -3.61 3.58
C LYS A 113 12.66 -2.90 3.07
N ILE A 114 12.81 -1.62 3.40
CA ILE A 114 13.98 -0.81 3.06
C ILE A 114 14.53 -0.25 4.37
N LEU A 115 15.75 -0.65 4.71
CA LEU A 115 16.43 -0.19 5.93
C LEU A 115 17.09 1.17 5.70
N GLU A 116 17.91 1.26 4.64
CA GLU A 116 18.72 2.43 4.33
C GLU A 116 18.55 2.77 2.84
N PRO A 117 17.79 3.83 2.49
CA PRO A 117 17.56 4.18 1.09
C PRO A 117 18.85 4.41 0.29
N SER A 118 19.90 4.93 0.92
CA SER A 118 21.22 5.13 0.30
C SER A 118 21.95 3.83 -0.08
N SER A 119 21.46 2.67 0.37
CA SER A 119 21.95 1.35 -0.06
C SER A 119 21.29 0.84 -1.35
N MET A 120 20.25 1.52 -1.84
CA MET A 120 19.66 1.24 -3.15
C MET A 120 20.54 1.81 -4.29
N GLU A 121 20.21 1.47 -5.53
CA GLU A 121 20.90 2.03 -6.68
C GLU A 121 20.63 3.53 -6.80
N LYS A 122 21.67 4.31 -7.07
CA LYS A 122 21.52 5.74 -7.39
C LYS A 122 20.80 5.88 -8.73
N TYR A 123 19.67 6.56 -8.73
CA TYR A 123 18.87 6.77 -9.92
C TYR A 123 19.49 7.87 -10.79
N ILE A 124 19.66 7.54 -12.07
CA ILE A 124 20.07 8.46 -13.12
C ILE A 124 19.01 8.33 -14.21
N LEU A 125 18.41 9.45 -14.62
CA LEU A 125 17.50 9.46 -15.76
C LEU A 125 18.30 9.03 -17.00
N PRO A 126 17.87 8.00 -17.75
CA PRO A 126 18.54 7.63 -18.98
C PRO A 126 18.46 8.78 -20.00
N GLU A 127 19.35 8.75 -20.99
CA GLU A 127 19.24 9.65 -22.15
C GLU A 127 18.03 9.23 -23.00
N PRO A 128 17.29 10.18 -23.60
CA PRO A 128 16.17 9.87 -24.47
C PRO A 128 16.64 9.22 -25.79
N GLU A 129 15.80 8.34 -26.34
CA GLU A 129 16.05 7.63 -27.59
C GLU A 129 15.37 8.30 -28.79
N LEU A 130 15.89 8.07 -30.01
CA LEU A 130 15.27 8.54 -31.25
C LEU A 130 14.11 7.61 -31.63
N MET A 131 12.91 8.18 -31.67
CA MET A 131 11.66 7.49 -31.95
C MET A 131 11.39 7.39 -33.47
N ASP A 132 10.45 6.51 -33.84
CA ASP A 132 10.05 6.27 -35.24
C ASP A 132 9.53 7.53 -35.96
N ASP A 133 8.99 8.49 -35.20
CA ASP A 133 8.51 9.79 -35.71
C ASP A 133 9.62 10.85 -35.84
N GLY A 134 10.87 10.49 -35.53
CA GLY A 134 12.03 11.36 -35.58
C GLY A 134 12.21 12.27 -34.35
N THR A 135 11.38 12.12 -33.31
CA THR A 135 11.52 12.87 -32.05
C THR A 135 12.43 12.14 -31.05
N LEU A 136 12.99 12.87 -30.09
CA LEU A 136 13.67 12.27 -28.93
C LEU A 136 12.67 12.08 -27.79
N GLY A 137 12.61 10.88 -27.22
CA GLY A 137 11.68 10.57 -26.14
C GLY A 137 12.07 9.34 -25.32
N TYR A 138 11.12 8.85 -24.53
CA TYR A 138 11.24 7.61 -23.77
C TYR A 138 10.10 6.67 -24.14
N TYR A 139 10.39 5.38 -24.27
CA TYR A 139 9.34 4.37 -24.27
C TYR A 139 8.78 4.21 -22.85
N ILE A 140 7.57 3.65 -22.79
CA ILE A 140 6.89 3.37 -21.52
C ILE A 140 7.78 2.42 -20.70
N GLY A 141 8.15 2.87 -19.50
CA GLY A 141 8.96 2.08 -18.59
C GLY A 141 10.47 2.35 -18.65
N ASP A 142 10.98 3.15 -19.58
CA ASP A 142 12.43 3.43 -19.71
C ASP A 142 12.96 4.25 -18.54
N THR A 143 12.13 5.15 -18.01
CA THR A 143 12.47 6.01 -16.86
C THR A 143 12.24 5.33 -15.51
N GLU A 144 11.96 4.03 -15.52
CA GLU A 144 11.76 3.23 -14.32
C GLU A 144 13.06 2.55 -13.88
N SER A 145 13.35 2.59 -12.58
CA SER A 145 14.37 1.73 -11.98
C SER A 145 14.01 0.27 -12.19
N LYS A 146 15.01 -0.51 -12.61
CA LYS A 146 14.93 -1.97 -12.71
C LYS A 146 15.68 -2.67 -11.57
N SER A 147 16.21 -1.89 -10.62
CA SER A 147 17.05 -2.41 -9.55
C SER A 147 16.25 -3.02 -8.42
N SER A 148 16.84 -4.04 -7.80
CA SER A 148 16.36 -4.66 -6.57
C SER A 148 17.30 -4.42 -5.38
N LEU A 149 18.34 -3.58 -5.54
CA LEU A 149 19.29 -3.28 -4.48
C LEU A 149 18.64 -2.51 -3.34
N GLY A 150 19.11 -2.74 -2.11
CA GLY A 150 18.68 -2.03 -0.90
C GLY A 150 17.28 -2.37 -0.38
N ARG A 151 16.55 -3.29 -1.03
CA ARG A 151 15.24 -3.80 -0.57
C ARG A 151 15.27 -5.27 -0.18
N THR A 152 14.40 -5.67 0.75
CA THR A 152 14.12 -7.07 1.10
C THR A 152 12.64 -7.36 0.92
N THR A 153 12.29 -8.42 0.20
CA THR A 153 10.90 -8.84 0.04
C THR A 153 10.37 -9.48 1.32
N ILE A 154 9.28 -8.93 1.84
CA ILE A 154 8.54 -9.45 3.01
C ILE A 154 7.33 -10.28 2.57
N LEU A 155 6.72 -9.88 1.46
CA LEU A 155 5.60 -10.56 0.85
C LEU A 155 5.73 -10.47 -0.67
N ASP A 156 5.47 -11.58 -1.36
CA ASP A 156 5.21 -11.62 -2.80
C ASP A 156 4.06 -12.62 -3.02
N THR A 157 2.91 -12.12 -3.45
CA THR A 157 1.69 -12.93 -3.58
C THR A 157 0.92 -12.56 -4.84
N THR A 158 0.19 -13.54 -5.35
CA THR A 158 -0.81 -13.36 -6.40
C THR A 158 -2.22 -13.50 -5.81
N GLN A 159 -3.25 -13.08 -6.56
CA GLN A 159 -4.67 -13.20 -6.20
C GLN A 159 -5.10 -12.46 -4.93
N ILE A 160 -4.23 -11.62 -4.36
CA ILE A 160 -4.56 -10.69 -3.28
C ILE A 160 -4.03 -9.32 -3.67
N LEU A 161 -4.89 -8.30 -3.61
CA LEU A 161 -4.52 -6.90 -3.86
C LEU A 161 -4.48 -6.13 -2.55
N ILE A 162 -3.44 -5.32 -2.33
CA ILE A 162 -3.40 -4.32 -1.25
C ILE A 162 -4.14 -3.08 -1.74
N ILE A 163 -5.18 -2.69 -1.00
CA ILE A 163 -6.01 -1.51 -1.26
C ILE A 163 -5.54 -0.32 -0.42
N SER A 164 -5.17 -0.58 0.83
CA SER A 164 -4.70 0.43 1.76
C SER A 164 -3.82 -0.21 2.83
N THR A 165 -3.04 0.60 3.52
CA THR A 165 -2.11 0.16 4.56
C THR A 165 -1.92 1.26 5.58
N PHE A 166 -1.70 0.85 6.82
CA PHE A 166 -1.55 1.76 7.93
C PHE A 166 -0.79 1.11 9.10
N PRO A 167 0.10 1.86 9.79
CA PRO A 167 0.71 1.44 11.01
C PRO A 167 -0.26 1.65 12.18
N TYR A 168 -0.30 0.70 13.09
CA TYR A 168 -1.01 0.81 14.36
C TYR A 168 -0.22 0.02 15.41
N ASN A 169 0.08 0.64 16.55
CA ASN A 169 0.84 0.01 17.65
C ASN A 169 2.17 -0.67 17.21
N LYS A 170 2.93 -0.04 16.30
CA LYS A 170 4.19 -0.54 15.72
C LYS A 170 4.06 -1.77 14.79
N ASP A 171 2.84 -2.18 14.47
CA ASP A 171 2.57 -3.20 13.44
C ASP A 171 1.97 -2.55 12.19
N LEU A 172 2.09 -3.23 11.04
CA LEU A 172 1.41 -2.84 9.80
C LEU A 172 0.17 -3.69 9.57
N PHE A 173 -0.90 -2.99 9.21
CA PHE A 173 -2.18 -3.56 8.82
C PHE A 173 -2.55 -3.13 7.43
N TYR A 174 -3.33 -3.96 6.77
CA TYR A 174 -3.65 -3.83 5.36
C TYR A 174 -5.14 -3.99 5.16
N ILE A 175 -5.71 -3.17 4.28
CA ILE A 175 -6.98 -3.47 3.64
C ILE A 175 -6.64 -4.23 2.36
N THR A 176 -7.13 -5.45 2.24
CA THR A 176 -6.83 -6.34 1.10
C THR A 176 -8.10 -6.90 0.48
N THR A 177 -8.10 -7.17 -0.82
CA THR A 177 -9.15 -7.95 -1.49
C THR A 177 -8.58 -9.29 -1.99
N ASP A 178 -9.39 -10.34 -1.94
CA ASP A 178 -9.12 -11.66 -2.55
C ASP A 178 -9.93 -11.87 -3.84
N PHE A 179 -10.33 -10.77 -4.50
CA PHE A 179 -11.24 -10.73 -5.64
C PHE A 179 -12.67 -11.23 -5.34
N LYS A 180 -13.02 -11.45 -4.07
CA LYS A 180 -14.38 -11.82 -3.65
C LYS A 180 -14.87 -11.03 -2.44
N ASN A 181 -14.00 -10.74 -1.50
CA ASN A 181 -14.28 -10.05 -0.26
C ASN A 181 -13.16 -9.05 0.02
N THR A 182 -13.48 -8.05 0.83
CA THR A 182 -12.50 -7.11 1.37
C THR A 182 -12.23 -7.43 2.83
N TRP A 183 -10.95 -7.43 3.21
CA TRP A 183 -10.46 -7.89 4.50
C TRP A 183 -9.57 -6.85 5.16
N LEU A 184 -9.63 -6.78 6.48
CA LEU A 184 -8.56 -6.30 7.32
C LEU A 184 -7.57 -7.45 7.51
N SER A 185 -6.31 -7.21 7.18
CA SER A 185 -5.25 -8.22 7.15
C SER A 185 -3.98 -7.72 7.84
N ARG A 186 -3.11 -8.65 8.19
CA ARG A 186 -1.70 -8.40 8.55
C ARG A 186 -0.80 -9.38 7.83
N VAL A 187 0.50 -9.11 7.78
CA VAL A 187 1.47 -10.07 7.25
C VAL A 187 2.08 -10.88 8.39
N VAL A 188 1.98 -12.20 8.30
CA VAL A 188 2.62 -13.15 9.23
C VAL A 188 3.31 -14.24 8.40
N ASN A 189 4.61 -14.44 8.66
CA ASN A 189 5.43 -15.45 7.96
C ASN A 189 5.32 -15.38 6.42
N GLY A 190 5.37 -14.15 5.87
CA GLY A 190 5.34 -13.90 4.44
C GLY A 190 4.00 -14.21 3.76
N ARG A 191 2.89 -14.17 4.52
CA ARG A 191 1.52 -14.35 3.99
C ARG A 191 0.57 -13.39 4.66
N PHE A 192 -0.52 -13.04 3.97
CA PHE A 192 -1.63 -12.35 4.60
C PHE A 192 -2.40 -13.28 5.53
N GLU A 193 -2.63 -12.82 6.75
CA GLU A 193 -3.59 -13.38 7.68
C GLU A 193 -4.79 -12.42 7.74
N HIS A 194 -5.97 -12.90 7.36
CA HIS A 194 -7.21 -12.14 7.46
C HIS A 194 -7.68 -12.09 8.91
N LEU A 195 -7.77 -10.88 9.46
CA LEU A 195 -8.20 -10.64 10.82
C LEU A 195 -9.71 -10.45 10.92
N LYS A 196 -10.28 -9.73 9.96
CA LYS A 196 -11.71 -9.41 9.94
C LYS A 196 -12.18 -9.12 8.51
N LYS A 197 -13.35 -9.64 8.15
CA LYS A 197 -14.00 -9.25 6.89
C LYS A 197 -14.60 -7.85 7.03
N ILE A 198 -14.39 -7.01 6.03
CA ILE A 198 -14.90 -5.64 5.95
C ILE A 198 -16.12 -5.58 5.02
N LEU A 199 -16.02 -6.20 3.84
CA LEU A 199 -17.08 -6.24 2.83
C LEU A 199 -17.21 -7.64 2.23
N ASP A 200 -18.42 -8.02 1.86
CA ASP A 200 -18.73 -9.26 1.13
C ASP A 200 -18.59 -9.11 -0.40
N PHE A 201 -17.80 -8.11 -0.84
CA PHE A 201 -17.45 -7.89 -2.24
C PHE A 201 -16.02 -7.36 -2.35
N GLU A 202 -15.46 -7.47 -3.55
CA GLU A 202 -14.14 -7.00 -3.91
C GLU A 202 -14.09 -5.48 -4.13
N ILE A 203 -13.05 -4.87 -3.59
CA ILE A 203 -12.60 -3.56 -4.03
C ILE A 203 -11.47 -3.78 -5.02
N ILE A 204 -11.63 -3.33 -6.27
CA ILE A 204 -10.53 -3.27 -7.24
C ILE A 204 -10.23 -1.79 -7.44
N SER A 205 -8.97 -1.41 -7.27
CA SER A 205 -8.50 -0.09 -7.65
C SER A 205 -7.25 -0.26 -8.52
N TYR A 206 -7.33 0.24 -9.75
CA TYR A 206 -6.20 0.26 -10.68
C TYR A 206 -5.24 1.41 -10.36
N GLU A 207 -5.72 2.42 -9.63
CA GLU A 207 -4.97 3.60 -9.19
C GLU A 207 -5.38 3.92 -7.74
N PRO A 208 -4.94 3.12 -6.74
CA PRO A 208 -5.28 3.39 -5.36
C PRO A 208 -4.66 4.73 -4.93
N MET A 209 -5.51 5.74 -4.77
CA MET A 209 -5.09 7.03 -4.25
C MET A 209 -5.07 6.95 -2.73
N LEU A 210 -3.86 6.99 -2.15
CA LEU A 210 -3.68 7.16 -0.71
C LEU A 210 -3.36 8.61 -0.43
N VAL A 211 -4.26 9.29 0.30
CA VAL A 211 -4.00 10.63 0.80
C VAL A 211 -3.77 10.57 2.30
N HIS A 212 -2.65 11.17 2.71
CA HIS A 212 -2.27 11.31 4.11
C HIS A 212 -2.72 12.69 4.58
N SER A 213 -3.56 12.75 5.61
CA SER A 213 -3.92 14.02 6.23
C SER A 213 -2.97 14.36 7.39
N SER A 214 -2.84 15.66 7.68
CA SER A 214 -1.95 16.19 8.72
C SER A 214 -2.25 15.69 10.14
N ASN A 215 -3.46 15.20 10.40
CA ASN A 215 -3.90 14.58 11.65
C ASN A 215 -3.55 13.07 11.75
N GLY A 216 -2.85 12.51 10.76
CA GLY A 216 -2.42 11.11 10.74
C GLY A 216 -3.47 10.11 10.25
N SER A 217 -4.62 10.57 9.77
CA SER A 217 -5.58 9.69 9.07
C SER A 217 -5.19 9.45 7.62
N ARG A 218 -5.70 8.35 7.08
CA ARG A 218 -5.51 7.96 5.68
C ARG A 218 -6.85 7.84 4.99
N LEU A 219 -6.90 8.30 3.75
CA LEU A 219 -8.04 8.11 2.86
C LEU A 219 -7.63 7.28 1.66
N SER A 220 -8.43 6.28 1.33
CA SER A 220 -8.25 5.43 0.14
C SER A 220 -9.51 5.47 -0.69
N VAL A 221 -9.45 6.01 -1.90
CA VAL A 221 -10.61 6.03 -2.80
C VAL A 221 -10.60 4.80 -3.68
N PHE A 222 -11.79 4.26 -3.92
CA PHE A 222 -11.96 3.12 -4.80
C PHE A 222 -13.20 3.26 -5.68
N TYR A 223 -13.09 2.68 -6.87
CA TYR A 223 -14.17 2.62 -7.85
C TYR A 223 -14.06 1.31 -8.62
N ASN A 224 -15.18 0.60 -8.75
CA ASN A 224 -15.35 -0.51 -9.67
C ASN A 224 -16.66 -0.31 -10.47
N GLU A 225 -16.97 -1.22 -11.40
CA GLU A 225 -18.13 -1.06 -12.30
C GLU A 225 -19.47 -0.85 -11.57
N SER A 226 -19.60 -1.35 -10.34
CA SER A 226 -20.86 -1.37 -9.58
C SER A 226 -20.84 -0.59 -8.26
N LYS A 227 -19.66 -0.26 -7.75
CA LYS A 227 -19.45 0.35 -6.43
C LYS A 227 -18.41 1.46 -6.53
N ARG A 228 -18.69 2.58 -5.87
CA ARG A 228 -17.71 3.64 -5.62
C ARG A 228 -17.76 3.98 -4.14
N GLY A 229 -16.62 4.38 -3.60
CA GLY A 229 -16.52 4.73 -2.19
C GLY A 229 -15.12 5.15 -1.79
N LEU A 230 -14.94 5.22 -0.50
CA LEU A 230 -13.66 5.49 0.13
C LEU A 230 -13.52 4.72 1.44
N ILE A 231 -12.29 4.61 1.92
CA ILE A 231 -11.94 4.06 3.22
C ILE A 231 -11.15 5.13 3.97
N LYS A 232 -11.68 5.60 5.10
CA LYS A 232 -10.96 6.48 6.04
C LYS A 232 -10.43 5.64 7.19
N ILE A 233 -9.14 5.79 7.50
CA ILE A 233 -8.48 5.05 8.58
C ILE A 233 -7.86 6.05 9.54
N THR A 234 -8.26 5.97 10.81
CA THR A 234 -7.73 6.82 11.90
C THR A 234 -7.44 5.96 13.12
N GLY A 235 -6.16 5.67 13.38
CA GLY A 235 -5.77 4.76 14.45
C GLY A 235 -6.33 3.36 14.24
N ASN A 236 -7.25 2.92 15.11
CA ASN A 236 -7.96 1.65 14.99
C ASN A 236 -9.40 1.75 14.48
N ASN A 237 -9.83 2.95 14.03
CA ASN A 237 -11.12 3.15 13.41
C ASN A 237 -10.98 3.09 11.88
N ILE A 238 -11.86 2.33 11.24
CA ILE A 238 -11.92 2.12 9.79
C ILE A 238 -13.35 2.41 9.35
N ASP A 239 -13.54 3.51 8.63
CA ASP A 239 -14.82 3.93 8.10
C ASP A 239 -14.84 3.65 6.59
N VAL A 240 -15.76 2.80 6.15
CA VAL A 240 -15.99 2.53 4.73
C VAL A 240 -17.22 3.29 4.30
N VAL A 241 -17.07 4.23 3.37
CA VAL A 241 -18.18 5.02 2.85
C VAL A 241 -18.46 4.60 1.42
N LEU A 242 -19.67 4.07 1.20
CA LEU A 242 -20.18 3.68 -0.10
C LEU A 242 -21.13 4.75 -0.64
N ILE A 243 -21.13 4.93 -1.96
CA ILE A 243 -22.06 5.83 -2.64
C ILE A 243 -22.91 5.08 -3.66
N GLU A 244 -24.11 5.61 -3.90
CA GLU A 244 -24.98 5.11 -4.96
C GLU A 244 -24.55 5.68 -6.32
N LYS A 245 -24.54 4.83 -7.36
CA LYS A 245 -24.05 5.20 -8.70
C LYS A 245 -24.86 6.32 -9.38
N HIS A 246 -26.02 6.71 -8.85
CA HIS A 246 -27.04 7.44 -9.59
C HIS A 246 -26.80 8.93 -9.91
N ASN A 247 -25.70 9.58 -9.51
CA ASN A 247 -25.60 11.05 -9.65
C ASN A 247 -24.28 11.65 -10.17
N TYR A 248 -23.33 10.86 -10.70
CA TYR A 248 -22.01 11.40 -11.08
C TYR A 248 -21.67 11.37 -12.58
N GLU A 249 -22.58 10.91 -13.44
CA GLU A 249 -22.37 10.92 -14.91
C GLU A 249 -22.82 12.21 -15.60
N THR A 250 -23.26 13.26 -14.88
CA THR A 250 -23.81 14.47 -15.53
C THR A 250 -22.92 15.71 -15.54
N ASN A 251 -21.67 15.66 -15.06
CA ASN A 251 -20.79 16.85 -15.04
C ASN A 251 -19.35 16.56 -15.49
N ASN A 252 -19.19 15.96 -16.67
CA ASN A 252 -17.96 16.07 -17.47
C ASN A 252 -18.31 16.53 -18.88
#